data_AF-A0A4V2Z0C2-F1
#
_entry.id   AF-A0A4V2Z0C2-F1
#
_cell.length_a   1.000
_cell.length_b   1.000
_cell.length_c   1.000
_cell.angle_alpha   90.00
_cell.angle_beta   90.00
_cell.angle_gamma   90.00
#
_symmetry.space_group_name_H-M   'P 1'
#
loop_
_entity.id
_entity.type
_entity.pdbx_description
1 polymer ?
#
loop_
_entity_poly.entity_id
_entity_poly.type
_entity_poly.pdbx_seq_one_letter_code
_entity_poly.pdbx_strand_id
1 'polypeptide(L)'
;METAEGVRMISNEDIGAMKLHAIHQSGDRYKDFVDMYFMLEREPLKFYLQAYQRKYDKDPYWASIGLNTYDKISTFEGIDMLKEKEQNWKIIQKRLELAVKNPLYKFKSESQDLPINPNKKRGFRR
;
A
#
# COMPACT_ATOMS: atom_id res chain seq x y z
N MET A 1 6.60 17.64 -10.30
CA MET A 1 7.45 17.20 -9.17
C MET A 1 7.27 18.20 -8.06
N GLU A 2 6.87 17.74 -6.88
CA GLU A 2 6.68 18.60 -5.71
C GLU A 2 7.97 18.65 -4.89
N THR A 3 8.26 19.80 -4.29
CA THR A 3 9.42 19.97 -3.41
C THR A 3 8.90 20.21 -2.01
N ALA A 4 9.16 19.29 -1.09
CA ALA A 4 8.84 19.43 0.33
C ALA A 4 10.16 19.56 1.10
N GLU A 5 10.33 20.64 1.86
CA GLU A 5 11.52 20.87 2.70
C GLU A 5 12.87 20.76 1.94
N GLY A 6 12.90 21.16 0.66
CA GLY A 6 14.09 21.07 -0.19
C GLY A 6 14.37 19.67 -0.78
N VAL A 7 13.53 18.68 -0.50
CA VAL A 7 13.59 17.34 -1.08
C VAL A 7 12.60 17.23 -2.23
N ARG A 8 13.07 16.73 -3.38
CA ARG A 8 12.22 16.42 -4.53
C ARG A 8 11.42 15.15 -4.24
N MET A 9 10.10 15.27 -4.21
CA MET A 9 9.16 14.18 -3.98
C MET A 9 8.61 13.65 -5.31
N ILE A 10 8.54 12.33 -5.39
CA ILE A 10 7.87 11.62 -6.48
C ILE A 10 6.35 11.70 -6.25
N SER A 11 5.57 11.76 -7.33
CA SER A 11 4.12 11.86 -7.24
C SER A 11 3.51 10.62 -6.56
N ASN A 12 2.38 10.79 -5.85
CA ASN A 12 1.67 9.65 -5.26
C ASN A 12 1.25 8.63 -6.34
N GLU A 13 0.98 9.07 -7.57
CA GLU A 13 0.67 8.17 -8.69
C GLU A 13 1.85 7.27 -9.02
N ASP A 14 3.04 7.85 -9.13
CA ASP A 14 4.28 7.16 -9.47
C ASP A 14 4.70 6.17 -8.39
N ILE A 15 4.50 6.54 -7.13
CA ILE A 15 4.75 5.66 -5.98
C ILE A 15 3.80 4.46 -6.07
N GLY A 16 2.50 4.69 -6.31
CA GLY A 16 1.52 3.61 -6.42
C GLY A 16 1.82 2.66 -7.58
N ALA A 17 2.21 3.20 -8.73
CA ALA A 17 2.68 2.42 -9.86
C ALA A 17 3.91 1.56 -9.50
N MET A 18 4.88 2.10 -8.76
CA MET A 18 6.06 1.35 -8.30
C MET A 18 5.69 0.22 -7.32
N LYS A 19 4.73 0.46 -6.41
CA LYS A 19 4.25 -0.57 -5.47
C LYS A 19 3.56 -1.72 -6.18
N LEU A 20 2.65 -1.41 -7.10
CA LEU A 20 1.99 -2.42 -7.93
C LEU A 20 3.00 -3.25 -8.74
N HIS A 21 4.04 -2.60 -9.27
CA HIS A 21 5.10 -3.29 -10.00
C HIS A 21 5.91 -4.24 -9.12
N ALA A 22 6.28 -3.81 -7.91
CA ALA A 22 7.00 -4.64 -6.96
C ALA A 22 6.19 -5.87 -6.54
N ILE A 23 4.90 -5.66 -6.22
CA ILE A 23 3.96 -6.75 -5.88
C ILE A 23 3.82 -7.73 -7.05
N HIS A 24 3.68 -7.23 -8.28
CA HIS A 24 3.56 -8.08 -9.46
C HIS A 24 4.83 -8.90 -9.74
N GLN A 25 6.02 -8.36 -9.48
CA GLN A 25 7.28 -9.06 -9.72
C GLN A 25 7.59 -10.14 -8.68
N SER A 26 7.40 -9.86 -7.38
CA SER A 26 7.85 -10.77 -6.32
C SER A 26 6.70 -11.42 -5.54
N GLY A 27 5.65 -10.66 -5.23
CA GLY A 27 4.47 -11.17 -4.49
C GLY A 27 4.72 -11.51 -3.01
N ASP A 28 5.90 -11.23 -2.48
CA ASP A 28 6.34 -11.55 -1.11
C ASP A 28 6.59 -10.30 -0.23
N ARG A 29 6.62 -9.11 -0.82
CA ARG A 29 6.97 -7.86 -0.13
C ARG A 29 5.80 -7.28 0.64
N TYR A 30 5.54 -7.81 1.83
CA TYR A 30 4.48 -7.37 2.76
C TYR A 30 4.30 -5.84 2.85
N LYS A 31 5.39 -5.07 2.96
CA LYS A 31 5.33 -3.60 3.08
C LYS A 31 4.68 -2.92 1.88
N ASP A 32 4.87 -3.46 0.67
CA ASP A 32 4.27 -2.89 -0.53
C ASP A 32 2.73 -3.10 -0.55
N PHE A 33 2.24 -4.21 0.00
CA PHE A 33 0.80 -4.45 0.20
C PHE A 33 0.20 -3.50 1.26
N VAL A 34 0.92 -3.27 2.36
CA VAL A 34 0.53 -2.30 3.40
C VAL A 34 0.48 -0.89 2.84
N ASP A 35 1.49 -0.49 2.07
CA ASP A 35 1.52 0.83 1.43
C ASP A 35 0.32 0.99 0.49
N MET A 36 0.02 -0.01 -0.35
CA MET A 36 -1.17 0.02 -1.21
C MET A 36 -2.47 0.17 -0.42
N TYR A 37 -2.60 -0.52 0.71
CA TYR A 37 -3.77 -0.39 1.59
C TYR A 37 -4.02 1.05 2.07
N PHE A 38 -2.97 1.78 2.44
CA PHE A 38 -3.07 3.20 2.83
C PHE A 38 -3.27 4.13 1.63
N MET A 39 -2.63 3.81 0.50
CA MET A 39 -2.79 4.59 -0.73
C MET A 39 -4.22 4.54 -1.27
N LEU A 40 -4.93 3.43 -1.05
CA LEU A 40 -6.33 3.26 -1.43
C LEU A 40 -7.33 4.14 -0.66
N GLU A 41 -6.89 4.77 0.43
CA GLU A 41 -7.66 5.82 1.12
C GLU A 41 -7.57 7.17 0.40
N ARG A 42 -6.45 7.39 -0.31
CA ARG A 42 -6.20 8.64 -1.02
C ARG A 42 -6.83 8.66 -2.40
N GLU A 43 -6.69 7.57 -3.15
CA GLU A 43 -7.25 7.43 -4.50
C GLU A 43 -7.69 5.99 -4.79
N PRO A 44 -8.67 5.77 -5.70
CA PRO A 44 -9.16 4.44 -6.02
C PRO A 44 -8.11 3.61 -6.77
N LEU A 45 -8.22 2.27 -6.72
CA LEU A 45 -7.22 1.39 -7.36
C LEU A 45 -7.03 1.67 -8.85
N LYS A 46 -8.09 2.01 -9.58
CA LYS A 46 -8.04 2.34 -11.02
C LYS A 46 -7.04 3.46 -11.31
N PHE A 47 -6.93 4.45 -10.42
CA PHE A 47 -5.98 5.56 -10.58
C PHE A 47 -4.54 5.05 -10.60
N TYR A 48 -4.18 4.19 -9.65
CA TYR A 48 -2.84 3.59 -9.58
C TYR A 48 -2.59 2.59 -10.70
N LEU A 49 -3.60 1.84 -11.14
CA LEU A 49 -3.51 0.94 -12.29
C LEU A 49 -3.25 1.71 -13.60
N GLN A 50 -3.91 2.85 -13.80
CA GLN A 50 -3.63 3.72 -14.94
C GLN A 50 -2.21 4.30 -14.87
N ALA A 51 -1.76 4.71 -13.68
CA ALA A 51 -0.38 5.18 -13.49
C ALA A 51 0.63 4.07 -13.78
N TYR A 52 0.36 2.84 -13.34
CA TYR A 52 1.15 1.64 -13.63
C TYR A 52 1.27 1.38 -15.13
N GLN A 53 0.13 1.40 -15.84
CA GLN A 53 0.10 1.21 -17.29
C GLN A 53 0.90 2.30 -18.01
N ARG A 54 0.71 3.58 -17.66
CA ARG A 54 1.48 4.70 -18.24
C ARG A 54 2.98 4.58 -17.99
N LYS A 55 3.39 4.08 -16.83
CA LYS A 55 4.79 4.05 -16.40
C LYS A 55 5.58 2.87 -16.96
N TYR A 56 4.94 1.70 -17.06
CA TYR A 56 5.63 0.46 -17.45
C TYR A 56 5.18 -0.12 -18.80
N ASP A 57 4.15 0.47 -19.42
CA ASP A 57 3.52 -0.03 -20.65
C ASP A 57 3.12 -1.52 -20.54
N LYS A 58 2.64 -1.90 -19.35
CA LYS A 58 2.18 -3.25 -19.03
C LYS A 58 0.70 -3.25 -18.77
N ASP A 59 0.06 -4.38 -19.07
CA ASP A 59 -1.36 -4.56 -18.80
C ASP A 59 -1.64 -4.45 -17.29
N PRO A 60 -2.47 -3.47 -16.87
CA PRO A 60 -2.82 -3.28 -15.47
C PRO A 60 -3.59 -4.45 -14.86
N TYR A 61 -4.22 -5.30 -15.68
CA TYR A 61 -4.93 -6.50 -15.22
C TYR A 61 -4.01 -7.39 -14.37
N TRP A 62 -2.79 -7.66 -14.85
CA TRP A 62 -1.83 -8.50 -14.13
C TRP A 62 -1.33 -7.87 -12.83
N ALA A 63 -1.21 -6.55 -12.79
CA ALA A 63 -0.88 -5.82 -11.57
C ALA A 63 -2.03 -5.91 -10.54
N SER A 64 -3.28 -5.85 -11.01
CA SER A 64 -4.46 -6.03 -10.15
C SER A 64 -4.54 -7.44 -9.57
N ILE A 65 -4.25 -8.48 -10.35
CA ILE A 65 -4.22 -9.87 -9.86
C ILE A 65 -3.08 -10.05 -8.84
N GLY A 66 -1.94 -9.38 -9.04
CA GLY A 66 -0.81 -9.39 -8.12
C GLY A 66 -1.18 -9.03 -6.67
N LEU A 67 -2.14 -8.11 -6.47
CA LEU A 67 -2.61 -7.71 -5.14
C LEU A 67 -3.26 -8.85 -4.33
N ASN A 68 -3.74 -9.89 -5.01
CA ASN A 68 -4.32 -11.08 -4.38
C ASN A 68 -3.30 -12.22 -4.23
N THR A 69 -2.03 -12.02 -4.62
CA THR A 69 -1.00 -13.08 -4.63
C THR A 69 -0.18 -13.09 -3.33
N TYR A 70 -0.84 -12.83 -2.20
CA TYR A 70 -0.19 -12.73 -0.89
C TYR A 70 0.13 -14.09 -0.24
N ASP A 71 -0.33 -15.20 -0.81
CA ASP A 71 -0.07 -16.57 -0.31
C ASP A 71 1.43 -16.92 -0.30
N LYS A 72 2.24 -16.19 -1.09
CA LYS A 72 3.69 -16.36 -1.16
C LYS A 72 4.45 -15.67 -0.02
N ILE A 73 3.77 -14.87 0.80
CA ILE A 73 4.39 -14.19 1.95
C ILE A 73 4.61 -15.24 3.05
N SER A 74 5.74 -15.94 2.97
CA SER A 74 6.15 -16.98 3.91
C SER A 74 7.00 -16.45 5.06
N THR A 75 7.65 -15.31 4.86
CA THR A 75 8.55 -14.68 5.82
C THR A 75 8.13 -13.24 6.05
N PHE A 76 7.63 -12.99 7.25
CA PHE A 76 7.53 -11.63 7.77
C PHE A 76 8.88 -11.24 8.35
N GLU A 77 9.92 -11.17 7.51
CA GLU A 77 11.29 -10.88 7.95
C GLU A 77 11.29 -9.60 8.83
N GLY A 78 11.61 -9.77 10.11
CA GLY A 78 11.65 -8.68 11.10
C GLY A 78 10.31 -8.33 11.78
N ILE A 79 9.24 -9.09 11.58
CA ILE A 79 7.97 -8.91 12.28
C ILE A 79 7.66 -10.18 13.07
N ASP A 80 8.00 -10.17 14.36
CA ASP A 80 7.47 -11.14 15.31
C ASP A 80 5.93 -10.95 15.34
N MET A 81 5.19 -11.95 14.85
CA MET A 81 3.76 -11.84 14.61
C MET A 81 2.97 -11.97 15.91
N LEU A 82 2.77 -10.86 16.60
CA LEU A 82 1.78 -10.76 17.67
C LEU A 82 0.37 -10.94 17.07
N LYS A 83 -0.54 -11.61 17.81
CA LYS A 83 -1.92 -11.90 17.37
C LYS A 83 -2.68 -10.68 16.81
N GLU A 84 -2.42 -9.50 17.34
CA GLU A 84 -3.00 -8.23 16.87
C GLU A 84 -2.59 -7.88 15.43
N LYS A 85 -1.34 -8.16 15.05
CA LYS A 85 -0.84 -7.91 13.68
C LYS A 85 -1.42 -8.89 12.67
N GLU A 86 -1.73 -10.12 13.08
CA GLU A 86 -2.42 -11.10 12.21
C GLU A 86 -3.84 -10.63 11.88
N GLN A 87 -4.56 -10.07 12.86
CA GLN A 87 -5.87 -9.46 12.62
C GLN A 87 -5.77 -8.27 11.66
N ASN A 88 -4.78 -7.39 11.86
CA ASN A 88 -4.53 -6.27 10.95
C ASN A 88 -4.22 -6.74 9.52
N TRP A 89 -3.50 -7.85 9.37
CA TRP A 89 -3.20 -8.41 8.06
C TRP A 89 -4.46 -8.88 7.32
N LYS A 90 -5.38 -9.56 8.01
CA LYS A 90 -6.68 -9.96 7.42
C LYS A 90 -7.50 -8.75 6.97
N ILE A 91 -7.44 -7.63 7.72
CA ILE A 91 -8.10 -6.37 7.34
C ILE A 91 -7.48 -5.82 6.04
N ILE A 92 -6.15 -5.82 5.95
CA ILE A 92 -5.43 -5.39 4.75
C ILE A 92 -5.82 -6.23 3.54
N GLN A 93 -5.76 -7.56 3.66
CA GLN A 93 -6.15 -8.50 2.59
C GLN A 93 -7.57 -8.23 2.10
N LYS A 94 -8.53 -8.10 3.02
CA LYS A 94 -9.93 -7.84 2.67
C LYS A 94 -10.12 -6.53 1.92
N ARG A 95 -9.41 -5.47 2.30
CA ARG A 95 -9.47 -4.19 1.59
C ARG A 95 -8.90 -4.30 0.19
N LEU A 96 -7.75 -4.95 0.01
CA LEU A 96 -7.14 -5.17 -1.29
C LEU A 96 -8.04 -6.00 -2.21
N GLU A 97 -8.66 -7.07 -1.68
CA GLU A 97 -9.61 -7.88 -2.42
C GLU A 97 -10.83 -7.06 -2.89
N LEU A 98 -11.38 -6.21 -2.02
CA LEU A 98 -12.47 -5.29 -2.37
C LEU A 98 -12.02 -4.28 -3.42
N ALA A 99 -10.79 -3.77 -3.34
CA ALA A 99 -10.25 -2.84 -4.30
C ALA A 99 -10.09 -3.49 -5.68
N VAL A 100 -9.65 -4.75 -5.74
CA VAL A 100 -9.56 -5.51 -7.00
C VAL A 100 -10.94 -5.80 -7.57
N LYS A 101 -11.93 -6.16 -6.73
CA LYS A 101 -13.32 -6.38 -7.17
C LYS A 101 -14.01 -5.10 -7.64
N ASN A 102 -13.70 -3.96 -7.01
CA ASN A 102 -14.25 -2.66 -7.37
C ASN A 102 -13.15 -1.60 -7.49
N PRO A 103 -12.43 -1.55 -8.63
CA PRO A 103 -11.28 -0.64 -8.80
C PRO A 103 -11.63 0.85 -8.78
N LEU A 104 -12.92 1.19 -8.92
CA LEU A 104 -13.41 2.56 -8.87
C LEU A 104 -13.75 3.02 -7.45
N TYR A 105 -13.84 2.09 -6.50
CA TYR A 105 -14.19 2.41 -5.12
C TYR A 105 -13.03 3.11 -4.41
N LYS A 106 -13.35 4.24 -3.76
CA LYS A 106 -12.42 4.98 -2.91
C LYS A 106 -12.73 4.66 -1.44
N PHE A 107 -11.72 4.18 -0.72
CA PHE A 107 -11.88 3.83 0.69
C PHE A 107 -11.88 5.09 1.56
N LYS A 108 -12.58 5.03 2.69
CA LYS A 108 -12.52 6.09 3.69
C LYS A 108 -11.20 6.01 4.44
N SER A 109 -10.62 7.17 4.80
CA SER A 109 -9.40 7.20 5.61
C SER A 109 -9.68 6.73 7.03
N GLU A 110 -8.93 5.76 7.54
CA GLU A 110 -9.00 5.36 8.96
C GLU A 110 -8.41 6.42 9.91
N SER A 111 -7.82 7.48 9.36
CA SER A 111 -7.23 8.61 10.10
C SER A 111 -8.24 9.49 10.87
N GLN A 112 -9.56 9.22 10.78
CA GLN A 112 -10.55 9.93 11.60
C GLN A 112 -10.85 9.26 12.95
N ASP A 113 -10.41 8.02 13.19
CA ASP A 113 -10.76 7.25 14.41
C ASP A 113 -9.55 6.74 15.23
N LEU A 114 -8.32 7.07 14.85
CA LEU A 114 -7.16 6.82 15.71
C LEU A 114 -7.10 7.91 16.80
N PRO A 115 -7.25 7.59 18.09
CA PRO A 115 -6.92 8.55 19.13
C PRO A 115 -5.45 8.92 18.95
N ILE A 116 -5.20 10.20 18.72
CA ILE A 116 -3.88 10.80 18.78
C ILE A 116 -3.28 10.35 20.11
N ASN A 117 -2.33 9.41 20.09
CA ASN A 117 -1.61 9.02 21.29
C ASN A 117 -0.47 10.03 21.48
N PRO A 118 -0.57 10.98 22.42
CA PRO A 118 0.43 12.03 22.61
C PRO A 118 1.79 11.52 23.10
N ASN A 119 1.96 10.21 23.36
CA ASN A 119 3.13 9.66 24.02
C ASN A 119 4.19 8.98 23.13
N LYS A 120 4.13 9.07 21.80
CA LYS A 120 5.33 8.78 20.98
C LYS A 120 6.32 9.94 21.07
N LYS A 121 6.98 10.07 22.22
CA LYS A 121 8.16 10.91 22.41
C LYS A 121 9.18 10.50 21.35
N ARG A 122 9.43 11.41 20.39
CA ARG A 122 10.60 11.41 19.52
C ARG A 122 11.82 11.19 20.42
N GLY A 123 12.48 10.04 20.28
CA GLY A 123 13.78 9.82 20.89
C GLY A 123 14.72 10.92 20.43
N PHE A 124 15.15 11.74 21.39
CA PHE A 124 16.15 12.77 21.17
C PHE A 124 17.46 12.11 20.76
N ARG A 125 18.01 12.57 19.63
CA ARG A 125 19.40 12.34 19.26
C ARG A 125 20.30 13.00 20.32
N ARG A 126 21.30 12.26 20.80
CA ARG A 126 22.54 12.79 21.35
C ARG A 126 23.68 12.16 20.56
#